data_AF-A0A800J5A8-F1
#
_entry.id   AF-A0A800J5A8-F1
#
_cell.length_a   1.000
_cell.length_b   1.000
_cell.length_c   1.000
_cell.angle_alpha   90.00
_cell.angle_beta   90.00
_cell.angle_gamma   90.00
#
_symmetry.space_group_name_H-M   'P 1'
#
loop_
_entity.id
_entity.type
_entity.pdbx_description
1 polymer ?
#
loop_
_entity_poly.entity_id
_entity_poly.type
_entity_poly.pdbx_seq_one_letter_code
_entity_poly.pdbx_strand_id
1 'polypeptide(L)'
;MTQSALARQPSRASGDLTTPAGTRIPSSDLHARRIAREAGLWRAFAGDHTRMLPPTLDAKALDACAFSVLHGASSFAVPSKLVGTSRHQPLLRSLSEPPAATWLALDLDARGDHLVASHRGRVLGRVQPKHLGWVRPLVPFGLALYLSRVTGRGEGRYRLGCNVVFGHVGAALTRLADASGGDGAPPASGAPDHLRLVVPGETRPSPDPLPVRILPEREALTGDADDVVLWRTLEGEAHASVPHVARHSPTGIEWGYLGSGPADLALSVLSALADGESARSLYQRFKAEVIARVPEAGGVLRATEVRAWVARAQEKTGESDRGQAA
;
A
#
# COMPACT_ATOMS: atom_id res chain seq x y z
N MET A 1 17.54 35.35 34.81
CA MET A 1 17.49 35.04 33.37
C MET A 1 17.83 33.58 33.18
N THR A 2 16.83 32.73 32.99
CA THR A 2 17.02 31.30 32.66
C THR A 2 15.75 30.86 31.94
N GLN A 3 15.75 30.98 30.60
CA GLN A 3 14.67 30.45 29.77
C GLN A 3 14.78 28.93 29.71
N SER A 4 13.72 28.28 30.18
CA SER A 4 13.47 26.84 30.07
C SER A 4 13.24 26.48 28.60
N ALA A 5 14.19 25.77 28.00
CA ALA A 5 14.10 25.30 26.62
C ALA A 5 13.21 24.04 26.54
N LEU A 6 11.93 24.30 26.29
CA LEU A 6 11.07 23.61 25.32
C LEU A 6 11.06 22.07 25.36
N ALA A 7 10.00 21.56 25.99
CA ALA A 7 9.26 20.41 25.49
C ALA A 7 9.02 20.61 23.98
N ARG A 8 9.77 19.88 23.14
CA ARG A 8 9.44 19.77 21.71
C ARG A 8 8.17 18.94 21.62
N GLN A 9 7.04 19.63 21.54
CA GLN A 9 5.84 19.08 20.91
C GLN A 9 6.26 18.46 19.56
N PRO A 10 5.78 17.25 19.22
CA PRO A 10 6.01 16.71 17.90
C PRO A 10 5.42 17.69 16.88
N SER A 11 6.28 18.18 16.01
CA SER A 11 5.93 19.11 14.94
C SER A 11 4.80 18.48 14.12
N ARG A 12 3.61 19.09 14.16
CA ARG A 12 2.49 18.79 13.26
C ARG A 12 2.94 19.01 11.82
N ALA A 13 3.34 17.94 11.15
CA ALA A 13 3.68 17.98 9.74
C ALA A 13 2.43 17.66 8.90
N SER A 14 1.96 18.69 8.18
CA SER A 14 1.05 18.68 7.03
C SER A 14 -0.42 18.32 7.28
N GLY A 15 -1.28 19.33 7.10
CA GLY A 15 -2.74 19.20 7.12
C GLY A 15 -3.29 18.42 5.92
N ASP A 16 -4.59 18.18 5.99
CA ASP A 16 -5.35 17.48 4.96
C ASP A 16 -5.11 18.09 3.57
N LEU A 17 -4.99 17.24 2.54
CA LEU A 17 -4.90 17.72 1.17
C LEU A 17 -6.28 18.09 0.68
N THR A 18 -6.42 19.29 0.12
CA THR A 18 -7.62 19.65 -0.64
C THR A 18 -7.31 19.48 -2.12
N THR A 19 -8.09 18.65 -2.81
CA THR A 19 -7.97 18.50 -4.26
C THR A 19 -8.41 19.77 -4.98
N PRO A 20 -8.04 19.97 -6.26
CA PRO A 20 -8.56 21.08 -7.06
C PRO A 20 -10.11 21.13 -7.15
N ALA A 21 -10.77 19.98 -6.96
CA ALA A 21 -12.23 19.86 -6.90
C ALA A 21 -12.83 20.18 -5.51
N GLY A 22 -12.01 20.61 -4.54
CA GLY A 22 -12.45 20.95 -3.19
C GLY A 22 -12.58 19.76 -2.23
N THR A 23 -12.27 18.54 -2.65
CA THR A 23 -12.34 17.34 -1.80
C THR A 23 -11.21 17.35 -0.77
N ARG A 24 -11.55 17.21 0.51
CA ARG A 24 -10.57 17.11 1.61
C ARG A 24 -10.18 15.65 1.84
N ILE A 25 -8.91 15.33 1.60
CA ILE A 25 -8.31 14.02 1.88
C ILE A 25 -7.59 14.11 3.22
N PRO A 26 -8.01 13.34 4.24
CA PRO A 26 -7.36 13.33 5.54
C PRO A 26 -5.87 13.00 5.45
N SER A 27 -5.04 13.69 6.24
CA SER A 27 -3.60 13.40 6.31
C SER A 27 -3.29 11.96 6.74
N SER A 28 -4.18 11.36 7.55
CA SER A 28 -4.13 9.94 7.93
C SER A 28 -4.22 9.00 6.72
N ASP A 29 -5.07 9.34 5.76
CA ASP A 29 -5.36 8.49 4.60
C ASP A 29 -4.20 8.56 3.62
N LEU A 30 -3.66 9.76 3.41
CA LEU A 30 -2.44 9.98 2.64
C LEU A 30 -1.25 9.24 3.25
N HIS A 31 -1.16 9.27 4.57
CA HIS A 31 -0.14 8.56 5.31
C HIS A 31 -0.29 7.04 5.13
N ALA A 32 -1.47 6.48 5.34
CA ALA A 32 -1.73 5.05 5.17
C ALA A 32 -1.45 4.58 3.73
N ARG A 33 -1.92 5.33 2.72
CA ARG A 33 -1.66 5.05 1.30
C ARG A 33 -0.17 5.08 0.97
N ARG A 34 0.58 6.05 1.51
CA ARG A 34 2.04 6.12 1.35
C ARG A 34 2.72 4.89 1.93
N ILE A 35 2.37 4.52 3.16
CA ILE A 35 2.93 3.34 3.85
C ILE A 35 2.64 2.05 3.09
N ALA A 36 1.41 1.84 2.61
CA ALA A 36 1.05 0.66 1.84
C ALA A 36 1.86 0.56 0.54
N ARG A 37 2.07 1.69 -0.15
CA ARG A 37 2.89 1.74 -1.37
C ARG A 37 4.35 1.37 -1.08
N GLU A 38 4.93 1.96 -0.03
CA GLU A 38 6.28 1.65 0.43
C GLU A 38 6.42 0.18 0.89
N ALA A 39 5.37 -0.41 1.48
CA ALA A 39 5.33 -1.82 1.83
C ALA A 39 5.41 -2.74 0.58
N GLY A 40 4.70 -2.38 -0.49
CA GLY A 40 4.78 -3.08 -1.77
C GLY A 40 6.17 -3.02 -2.40
N LEU A 41 6.80 -1.83 -2.38
CA LEU A 41 8.18 -1.64 -2.85
C LEU A 41 9.16 -2.47 -2.03
N TRP A 42 9.03 -2.45 -0.70
CA TRP A 42 9.86 -3.26 0.18
C TRP A 42 9.66 -4.75 -0.07
N ARG A 43 8.43 -5.21 -0.28
CA ARG A 43 8.14 -6.63 -0.56
C ARG A 43 8.86 -7.08 -1.82
N ALA A 44 8.73 -6.32 -2.91
CA ALA A 44 9.39 -6.63 -4.17
C ALA A 44 10.91 -6.68 -3.99
N PHE A 45 11.48 -5.61 -3.43
CA PHE A 45 12.91 -5.52 -3.15
C PHE A 45 13.41 -6.68 -2.27
N ALA A 46 12.72 -6.97 -1.17
CA ALA A 46 13.08 -8.06 -0.28
C ALA A 46 13.00 -9.42 -0.97
N GLY A 47 12.04 -9.64 -1.87
CA GLY A 47 11.94 -10.85 -2.68
C GLY A 47 13.20 -11.17 -3.48
N ASP A 48 13.83 -10.14 -4.04
CA ASP A 48 15.07 -10.29 -4.81
C ASP A 48 16.32 -10.44 -3.93
N HIS A 49 16.21 -10.05 -2.66
CA HIS A 49 17.35 -9.91 -1.75
C HIS A 49 17.30 -10.86 -0.55
N THR A 50 16.34 -11.79 -0.47
CA THR A 50 16.32 -12.80 0.59
C THR A 50 15.80 -14.15 0.12
N ARG A 51 16.06 -15.19 0.93
CA ARG A 51 15.55 -16.56 0.73
C ARG A 51 14.20 -16.80 1.42
N MET A 52 13.54 -15.73 1.91
CA MET A 52 12.22 -15.86 2.52
C MET A 52 11.19 -16.26 1.45
N LEU A 53 10.30 -17.19 1.78
CA LEU A 53 9.25 -17.62 0.87
C LEU A 53 8.25 -16.47 0.60
N PRO A 54 7.65 -16.40 -0.60
CA PRO A 54 6.71 -15.32 -0.94
C PRO A 54 5.58 -15.12 0.08
N PRO A 55 4.88 -16.16 0.58
CA PRO A 55 3.84 -15.96 1.60
C PRO A 55 4.36 -15.36 2.91
N THR A 56 5.62 -15.64 3.27
CA THR A 56 6.26 -15.06 4.45
C THR A 56 6.59 -13.59 4.24
N LEU A 57 7.00 -13.21 3.03
CA LEU A 57 7.24 -11.81 2.67
C LEU A 57 5.92 -11.02 2.61
N ASP A 58 4.87 -11.60 2.06
CA ASP A 58 3.54 -10.99 1.96
C ASP A 58 2.95 -10.73 3.35
N ALA A 59 2.90 -11.76 4.21
CA ALA A 59 2.47 -11.59 5.60
C ALA A 59 3.29 -10.52 6.33
N LYS A 60 4.61 -10.52 6.11
CA LYS A 60 5.50 -9.56 6.74
C LYS A 60 5.29 -8.12 6.24
N ALA A 61 4.99 -7.93 4.96
CA ALA A 61 4.71 -6.62 4.38
C ALA A 61 3.40 -6.05 4.93
N LEU A 62 2.37 -6.89 5.04
CA LEU A 62 1.06 -6.52 5.60
C LEU A 62 1.17 -6.17 7.09
N ASP A 63 1.81 -7.03 7.90
CA ASP A 63 2.03 -6.77 9.33
C ASP A 63 2.84 -5.48 9.57
N ALA A 64 3.88 -5.26 8.76
CA ALA A 64 4.70 -4.06 8.83
C ALA A 64 3.94 -2.80 8.38
N CYS A 65 3.03 -2.92 7.39
CA CYS A 65 2.16 -1.84 6.95
C CYS A 65 1.24 -1.40 8.09
N ALA A 66 0.50 -2.36 8.67
CA ALA A 66 -0.38 -2.11 9.80
C ALA A 66 0.39 -1.50 10.98
N PHE A 67 1.55 -2.07 11.31
CA PHE A 67 2.43 -1.54 12.35
C PHE A 67 2.85 -0.09 12.09
N SER A 68 3.26 0.22 10.87
CA SER A 68 3.75 1.56 10.49
C SER A 68 2.65 2.61 10.60
N VAL A 69 1.42 2.29 10.15
CA VAL A 69 0.26 3.17 10.28
C VAL A 69 -0.12 3.38 11.74
N LEU A 70 -0.25 2.30 12.53
CA LEU A 70 -0.63 2.35 13.94
C LEU A 70 0.32 3.19 14.79
N HIS A 71 1.60 3.20 14.46
CA HIS A 71 2.62 3.94 15.20
C HIS A 71 2.97 5.29 14.55
N GLY A 72 2.23 5.73 13.52
CA GLY A 72 2.44 7.01 12.85
C GLY A 72 3.85 7.17 12.28
N ALA A 73 4.43 6.10 11.73
CA ALA A 73 5.80 6.10 11.25
C ALA A 73 5.95 7.10 10.10
N SER A 74 7.02 7.90 10.08
CA SER A 74 7.21 8.88 8.98
C SER A 74 7.35 8.22 7.59
N SER A 75 7.83 6.96 7.55
CA SER A 75 7.96 6.08 6.39
C SER A 75 7.79 4.63 6.84
N PHE A 76 7.58 3.70 5.91
CA PHE A 76 7.44 2.27 6.14
C PHE A 76 8.53 1.75 7.07
N ALA A 77 8.10 1.01 8.08
CA ALA A 77 8.91 0.50 9.16
C ALA A 77 8.65 -1.00 9.33
N VAL A 78 9.72 -1.78 9.43
CA VAL A 78 9.66 -3.25 9.43
C VAL A 78 10.06 -3.78 10.81
N PRO A 79 9.10 -4.31 11.60
CA PRO A 79 9.40 -4.95 12.88
C PRO A 79 10.28 -6.19 12.73
N SER A 80 11.14 -6.45 13.70
CA SER A 80 12.04 -7.60 13.72
C SER A 80 12.44 -7.96 15.15
N LYS A 81 13.36 -8.92 15.27
CA LYS A 81 13.97 -9.33 16.53
C LYS A 81 15.47 -9.54 16.32
N LEU A 82 16.28 -9.20 17.32
CA LEU A 82 17.70 -9.55 17.30
C LEU A 82 17.91 -11.01 17.67
N VAL A 83 18.97 -11.61 17.14
CA VAL A 83 19.46 -12.94 17.51
C VAL A 83 20.75 -12.84 18.33
N GLY A 84 21.07 -13.89 19.10
CA GLY A 84 22.26 -13.89 19.95
C GLY A 84 22.16 -13.05 21.22
N THR A 85 20.96 -12.59 21.57
CA THR A 85 20.67 -11.78 22.79
C THR A 85 21.08 -12.48 24.08
N SER A 86 21.23 -13.81 24.04
CA SER A 86 21.59 -14.67 25.15
C SER A 86 22.92 -14.30 25.82
N ARG A 87 23.82 -13.63 25.09
CA ARG A 87 25.14 -13.13 25.57
C ARG A 87 25.08 -11.70 26.13
N HIS A 88 23.94 -11.02 25.99
CA HIS A 88 23.79 -9.58 26.27
C HIS A 88 22.70 -9.29 27.33
N GLN A 89 22.40 -10.27 28.17
CA GLN A 89 21.32 -10.20 29.17
C GLN A 89 21.46 -9.04 30.18
N PRO A 90 22.65 -8.71 30.73
CA PRO A 90 22.78 -7.59 31.66
C PRO A 90 22.35 -6.25 31.04
N LEU A 91 22.74 -5.99 29.79
CA LEU A 91 22.34 -4.77 29.08
C LEU A 91 20.84 -4.78 28.76
N LEU A 92 20.29 -5.93 28.33
CA LEU A 92 18.85 -6.05 28.06
C LEU A 92 17.99 -5.81 29.32
N ARG A 93 18.43 -6.27 30.50
CA ARG A 93 17.76 -5.96 31.77
C ARG A 93 17.77 -4.46 32.08
N SER A 94 18.90 -3.78 31.85
CA SER A 94 18.95 -2.31 32.04
C SER A 94 18.06 -1.53 31.07
N LEU A 95 17.63 -2.17 29.97
CA LEU A 95 16.72 -1.59 28.97
C LEU A 95 15.29 -2.15 29.08
N SER A 96 15.00 -3.01 30.07
CA SER A 96 13.66 -3.59 30.26
C SER A 96 12.76 -2.78 31.18
N GLU A 97 13.31 -1.77 31.88
CA GLU A 97 12.49 -0.82 32.65
C GLU A 97 11.52 -0.11 31.72
N PRO A 98 10.24 0.03 32.08
CA PRO A 98 9.20 0.46 31.15
C PRO A 98 9.41 1.93 30.76
N PRO A 99 9.85 2.24 29.53
CA PRO A 99 9.82 3.60 29.06
C PRO A 99 8.42 3.78 28.47
N ALA A 100 7.63 4.68 29.04
CA ALA A 100 6.53 5.25 28.29
C ALA A 100 7.09 5.72 26.91
N ALA A 101 6.61 5.07 25.85
CA ALA A 101 6.67 5.54 24.46
C ALA A 101 8.04 5.88 23.83
N THR A 102 9.19 5.48 24.39
CA THR A 102 10.50 5.91 23.83
C THR A 102 11.09 4.89 22.86
N TRP A 103 11.04 5.19 21.56
CA TRP A 103 11.80 4.48 20.52
C TRP A 103 13.30 4.79 20.68
N LEU A 104 14.06 3.86 21.26
CA LEU A 104 15.49 4.06 21.48
C LEU A 104 16.26 3.72 20.20
N ALA A 105 16.92 4.70 19.58
CA ALA A 105 17.78 4.49 18.43
C ALA A 105 18.97 3.59 18.79
N LEU A 106 19.31 2.67 17.88
CA LEU A 106 20.41 1.73 17.98
C LEU A 106 21.42 1.98 16.85
N ASP A 107 22.70 1.77 17.17
CA ASP A 107 23.77 1.78 16.19
C ASP A 107 23.80 0.43 15.45
N LEU A 108 24.07 0.47 14.14
CA LEU A 108 24.13 -0.71 13.29
C LEU A 108 25.49 -0.81 12.60
N ASP A 109 26.30 -1.78 13.01
CA ASP A 109 27.65 -2.00 12.49
C ASP A 109 27.71 -3.24 11.60
N ALA A 110 28.39 -3.12 10.45
CA ALA A 110 28.80 -4.28 9.66
C ALA A 110 30.02 -4.96 10.28
N ARG A 111 29.89 -6.27 10.59
CA ARG A 111 30.98 -7.10 11.13
C ARG A 111 31.05 -8.38 10.32
N GLY A 112 31.92 -8.40 9.30
CA GLY A 112 32.02 -9.51 8.36
C GLY A 112 30.71 -9.74 7.61
N ASP A 113 30.12 -10.92 7.77
CA ASP A 113 28.83 -11.34 7.19
C ASP A 113 27.62 -10.96 8.06
N HIS A 114 27.82 -10.38 9.25
CA HIS A 114 26.75 -10.00 10.16
C HIS A 114 26.53 -8.48 10.23
N LEU A 115 25.32 -8.10 10.66
CA LEU A 115 25.03 -6.75 11.15
C LEU A 115 24.77 -6.82 12.65
N VAL A 116 25.46 -5.99 13.41
CA VAL A 116 25.43 -5.97 14.88
C VAL A 116 24.71 -4.71 15.34
N ALA A 117 23.70 -4.88 16.20
CA ALA A 117 23.01 -3.78 16.82
C ALA A 117 23.66 -3.48 18.19
N SER A 118 23.95 -2.22 18.44
CA SER A 118 24.55 -1.77 19.70
C SER A 118 23.89 -0.49 20.21
N HIS A 119 24.07 -0.22 21.51
CA HIS A 119 23.66 1.03 22.12
C HIS A 119 24.82 1.54 22.97
N ARG A 120 25.29 2.75 22.66
CA ARG A 120 26.45 3.37 23.33
C ARG A 120 27.68 2.46 23.30
N GLY A 121 27.96 1.87 22.12
CA GLY A 121 29.08 0.95 21.90
C GLY A 121 28.94 -0.44 22.52
N ARG A 122 27.83 -0.75 23.21
CA ARG A 122 27.60 -2.07 23.81
C ARG A 122 26.61 -2.89 22.98
N VAL A 123 27.02 -4.09 22.58
CA VAL A 123 26.24 -4.97 21.70
C VAL A 123 24.99 -5.51 22.39
N LEU A 124 23.86 -5.47 21.67
CA LEU A 124 22.57 -6.04 22.07
C LEU A 124 22.25 -7.36 21.36
N GLY A 125 22.78 -7.54 20.16
CA GLY A 125 22.60 -8.74 19.35
C GLY A 125 22.89 -8.49 17.88
N ARG A 126 22.51 -9.46 17.06
CA ARG A 126 22.69 -9.42 15.60
C ARG A 126 21.35 -9.33 14.88
N VAL A 127 21.34 -8.71 13.71
CA VAL A 127 20.20 -8.78 12.79
C VAL A 127 19.99 -10.23 12.36
N GLN A 128 18.73 -10.64 12.21
CA GLN A 128 18.38 -11.98 11.74
C GLN A 128 19.03 -12.26 10.37
N PRO A 129 19.67 -13.43 10.18
CA PRO A 129 20.32 -13.78 8.90
C PRO A 129 19.41 -13.62 7.68
N LYS A 130 18.13 -14.02 7.81
CA LYS A 130 17.11 -13.90 6.75
C LYS A 130 16.74 -12.46 6.36
N HIS A 131 17.12 -11.46 7.16
CA HIS A 131 16.88 -10.05 6.83
C HIS A 131 18.14 -9.35 6.30
N LEU A 132 19.32 -9.97 6.41
CA LEU A 132 20.57 -9.31 6.06
C LEU A 132 20.60 -8.84 4.61
N GLY A 133 20.07 -9.65 3.69
CA GLY A 133 20.16 -9.33 2.26
C GLY A 133 19.35 -8.09 1.85
N TRP A 134 18.22 -7.79 2.50
CA TRP A 134 17.49 -6.55 2.25
C TRP A 134 17.89 -5.40 3.19
N VAL A 135 18.40 -5.68 4.38
CA VAL A 135 18.83 -4.63 5.33
C VAL A 135 20.14 -4.00 4.88
N ARG A 136 21.16 -4.81 4.55
CA ARG A 136 22.51 -4.34 4.23
C ARG A 136 22.54 -3.28 3.13
N PRO A 137 21.86 -3.46 1.98
CA PRO A 137 21.88 -2.47 0.91
C PRO A 137 21.26 -1.14 1.32
N LEU A 138 20.34 -1.12 2.29
CA LEU A 138 19.61 0.09 2.69
C LEU A 138 20.33 0.92 3.77
N VAL A 139 21.33 0.34 4.47
CA VAL A 139 22.06 1.05 5.54
C VAL A 139 22.69 2.36 5.05
N PRO A 140 23.43 2.40 3.92
CA PRO A 140 24.03 3.65 3.42
C PRO A 140 22.98 4.70 3.02
N PHE A 141 21.76 4.26 2.73
CA PHE A 141 20.66 5.10 2.29
C PHE A 141 19.76 5.50 3.44
N GLY A 142 20.28 5.65 4.66
CA GLY A 142 19.56 6.27 5.78
C GLY A 142 18.50 5.39 6.43
N LEU A 143 18.67 4.07 6.38
CA LEU A 143 17.92 3.13 7.21
C LEU A 143 18.28 3.34 8.69
N ALA A 144 17.29 3.37 9.57
CA ALA A 144 17.51 3.47 11.01
C ALA A 144 17.05 2.20 11.74
N LEU A 145 17.65 1.92 12.90
CA LEU A 145 17.24 0.81 13.77
C LEU A 145 16.80 1.36 15.13
N TYR A 146 15.62 0.92 15.59
CA TYR A 146 15.08 1.30 16.88
C TYR A 146 14.80 0.07 17.74
N LEU A 147 15.14 0.14 19.04
CA LEU A 147 14.64 -0.78 20.04
C LEU A 147 13.16 -0.46 20.27
N SER A 148 12.30 -1.46 20.06
CA SER A 148 10.87 -1.36 20.30
C SER A 148 10.50 -1.85 21.71
N ARG A 149 11.02 -3.03 22.08
CA ARG A 149 10.72 -3.64 23.38
C ARG A 149 11.72 -4.72 23.75
N VAL A 150 12.11 -4.78 25.02
CA VAL A 150 12.73 -5.98 25.60
C VAL A 150 11.62 -6.92 26.08
N THR A 151 11.64 -8.17 25.62
CA THR A 151 10.56 -9.15 25.87
C THR A 151 11.05 -10.35 26.67
N GLY A 152 10.15 -11.03 27.38
CA GLY A 152 10.46 -12.19 28.21
C GLY A 152 10.61 -11.81 29.69
N ARG A 153 10.57 -12.80 30.58
CA ARG A 153 10.60 -12.58 32.04
C ARG A 153 12.01 -12.61 32.63
N GLY A 154 12.99 -13.18 31.93
CA GLY A 154 14.38 -13.24 32.43
C GLY A 154 14.57 -14.16 33.64
N GLU A 155 13.59 -15.02 33.95
CA GLU A 155 13.55 -15.91 35.11
C GLU A 155 13.88 -17.36 34.71
N GLY A 156 14.73 -18.03 35.50
CA GLY A 156 15.12 -19.42 35.29
C GLY A 156 15.78 -19.65 33.92
N ARG A 157 15.25 -20.60 33.13
CA ARG A 157 15.76 -20.94 31.79
C ARG A 157 15.37 -19.93 30.69
N TYR A 158 14.47 -19.00 30.97
CA TYR A 158 13.88 -18.10 29.97
C TYR A 158 14.68 -16.80 29.87
N ARG A 159 15.30 -16.56 28.70
CA ARG A 159 16.15 -15.38 28.44
C ARG A 159 15.34 -14.21 27.89
N LEU A 160 15.82 -12.99 28.12
CA LEU A 160 15.28 -11.79 27.50
C LEU A 160 15.58 -11.75 26.00
N GLY A 161 14.56 -11.40 25.23
CA GLY A 161 14.60 -11.10 23.80
C GLY A 161 14.60 -9.60 23.54
N CYS A 162 14.96 -9.21 22.31
CA CYS A 162 15.09 -7.83 21.89
C CYS A 162 14.30 -7.62 20.59
N ASN A 163 13.11 -7.02 20.69
CA ASN A 163 12.32 -6.62 19.53
C ASN A 163 12.80 -5.26 19.03
N VAL A 164 13.01 -5.16 17.73
CA VAL A 164 13.53 -3.96 17.07
C VAL A 164 12.67 -3.61 15.87
N VAL A 165 12.83 -2.40 15.34
CA VAL A 165 12.16 -1.93 14.13
C VAL A 165 13.18 -1.27 13.23
N PHE A 166 13.22 -1.69 11.97
CA PHE A 166 13.90 -0.96 10.93
C PHE A 166 13.00 0.18 10.47
N GLY A 167 13.36 1.43 10.73
CA GLY A 167 12.62 2.61 10.31
C GLY A 167 13.19 3.24 9.04
N HIS A 168 12.40 4.11 8.42
CA HIS A 168 12.76 4.80 7.16
C HIS A 168 13.04 3.86 5.99
N VAL A 169 12.42 2.67 5.97
CA VAL A 169 12.67 1.65 4.94
C VAL A 169 12.23 2.16 3.57
N GLY A 170 11.02 2.74 3.46
CA GLY A 170 10.54 3.27 2.19
C GLY A 170 11.39 4.44 1.70
N ALA A 171 11.75 5.37 2.58
CA ALA A 171 12.65 6.48 2.23
C ALA A 171 14.05 5.99 1.80
N ALA A 172 14.57 4.94 2.43
CA ALA A 172 15.85 4.34 2.03
C ALA A 172 15.78 3.65 0.66
N LEU A 173 14.65 2.99 0.36
CA LEU A 173 14.39 2.39 -0.95
C LEU A 173 14.30 3.45 -2.05
N THR A 174 13.63 4.57 -1.80
CA THR A 174 13.59 5.70 -2.74
C THR A 174 14.99 6.21 -3.04
N ARG A 175 15.79 6.51 -2.02
CA ARG A 175 17.17 6.99 -2.22
C ARG A 175 18.06 5.97 -2.93
N LEU A 176 17.88 4.68 -2.65
CA LEU A 176 18.60 3.61 -3.34
C LEU A 176 18.23 3.57 -4.84
N ALA A 177 16.94 3.67 -5.16
CA ALA A 177 16.47 3.71 -6.54
C ALA A 177 17.02 4.94 -7.28
N ASP A 178 16.96 6.12 -6.64
CA ASP A 178 17.50 7.36 -7.18
C ASP A 178 19.01 7.25 -7.46
N ALA A 179 19.77 6.63 -6.56
CA ALA A 179 21.21 6.42 -6.72
C ALA A 179 21.57 5.34 -7.76
N SER A 180 20.68 4.39 -8.01
CA SER A 180 20.87 3.35 -9.03
C SER A 180 20.47 3.82 -10.43
N GLY A 181 19.68 4.90 -10.52
CA GLY A 181 19.24 5.53 -11.76
C GLY A 181 20.09 6.72 -12.21
N GLY A 182 21.15 7.11 -11.49
CA GLY A 182 21.99 8.27 -11.82
C GLY A 182 23.48 8.05 -11.56
N ASP A 183 24.32 8.33 -12.57
CA ASP A 183 25.76 8.52 -12.40
C ASP A 183 26.01 9.77 -11.52
N GLY A 184 26.32 9.55 -10.23
CA GLY A 184 27.10 10.44 -9.33
C GLY A 184 26.75 11.95 -9.15
N ALA A 185 26.39 12.32 -7.90
CA ALA A 185 26.44 13.64 -7.22
C ALA A 185 25.22 14.62 -7.31
N PRO A 186 24.91 15.42 -6.24
CA PRO A 186 23.66 16.20 -6.08
C PRO A 186 23.79 17.68 -6.51
N PRO A 187 22.76 18.55 -6.31
CA PRO A 187 21.47 18.65 -6.98
C PRO A 187 21.38 19.91 -7.90
N ALA A 188 20.53 19.91 -8.93
CA ALA A 188 19.88 21.14 -9.44
C ALA A 188 18.81 20.83 -10.52
N SER A 189 17.63 21.44 -10.32
CA SER A 189 16.64 21.91 -11.30
C SER A 189 16.26 21.05 -12.52
N GLY A 190 14.93 20.90 -12.68
CA GLY A 190 14.29 20.89 -14.00
C GLY A 190 13.88 19.51 -14.50
N ALA A 191 12.60 19.17 -14.36
CA ALA A 191 11.93 18.31 -15.32
C ALA A 191 11.80 19.05 -16.68
N PRO A 192 11.48 18.40 -17.83
CA PRO A 192 11.01 17.03 -17.99
C PRO A 192 11.59 16.24 -19.21
N ASP A 193 11.10 15.01 -19.30
CA ASP A 193 10.52 14.38 -20.49
C ASP A 193 11.26 13.28 -21.30
N HIS A 194 10.49 12.19 -21.45
CA HIS A 194 10.52 11.10 -22.44
C HIS A 194 11.71 10.12 -22.45
N LEU A 195 11.43 8.85 -22.11
CA LEU A 195 11.82 7.70 -22.95
C LEU A 195 11.03 6.43 -22.61
N ARG A 196 10.26 5.99 -23.61
CA ARG A 196 9.66 4.65 -23.74
C ARG A 196 10.75 3.63 -24.06
N LEU A 197 10.62 2.41 -23.51
CA LEU A 197 11.23 1.22 -24.09
C LEU A 197 10.13 0.26 -24.56
N VAL A 198 10.13 -0.04 -25.87
CA VAL A 198 9.34 -1.09 -26.50
C VAL A 198 10.21 -2.34 -26.57
N VAL A 199 9.67 -3.51 -26.20
CA VAL A 199 10.27 -4.82 -26.47
C VAL A 199 9.32 -5.58 -27.40
N PRO A 200 9.78 -6.13 -28.54
CA PRO A 200 8.94 -6.89 -29.45
C PRO A 200 8.85 -8.38 -29.08
N GLY A 201 7.65 -8.92 -29.22
CA GLY A 201 7.46 -10.29 -29.73
C GLY A 201 7.35 -11.40 -28.69
N GLU A 202 6.21 -11.49 -28.02
CA GLU A 202 5.59 -12.79 -27.70
C GLU A 202 4.07 -12.68 -27.88
N THR A 203 3.56 -13.28 -28.95
CA THR A 203 2.13 -13.50 -29.16
C THR A 203 1.66 -14.61 -28.24
N ARG A 204 1.06 -14.23 -27.11
CA ARG A 204 0.12 -15.10 -26.40
C ARG A 204 -1.29 -14.91 -26.97
N PRO A 205 -2.09 -15.98 -27.12
CA PRO A 205 -3.48 -15.84 -27.52
C PRO A 205 -4.21 -14.99 -26.47
N SER A 206 -4.74 -13.85 -26.91
CA SER A 206 -5.56 -12.97 -26.09
C SER A 206 -6.83 -13.72 -25.68
N PRO A 207 -7.15 -13.85 -24.39
CA PRO A 207 -8.56 -13.97 -24.03
C PRO A 207 -9.23 -12.66 -24.49
N ASP A 208 -10.46 -12.74 -25.00
CA ASP A 208 -11.24 -11.57 -25.40
C ASP A 208 -11.10 -10.47 -24.32
N PRO A 209 -10.62 -9.26 -24.67
CA PRO A 209 -10.43 -8.23 -23.67
C PRO A 209 -11.79 -7.93 -23.04
N LEU A 210 -11.84 -7.88 -21.71
CA LEU A 210 -12.99 -7.33 -21.00
C LEU A 210 -13.35 -5.99 -21.64
N PRO A 211 -14.63 -5.76 -21.98
CA PRO A 211 -15.00 -4.60 -22.76
C PRO A 211 -14.87 -3.29 -21.97
N VAL A 212 -14.73 -3.36 -20.64
CA VAL A 212 -14.30 -2.27 -19.75
C VAL A 212 -13.10 -2.75 -18.93
N ARG A 213 -12.01 -1.99 -18.91
CA ARG A 213 -10.83 -2.33 -18.11
C ARG A 213 -10.99 -1.81 -16.70
N ILE A 214 -10.76 -2.69 -15.73
CA ILE A 214 -10.70 -2.30 -14.32
C ILE A 214 -9.27 -1.91 -14.02
N LEU A 215 -9.05 -0.61 -13.91
CA LEU A 215 -7.74 -0.06 -13.63
C LEU A 215 -7.48 -0.05 -12.13
N PRO A 216 -6.22 -0.21 -11.69
CA PRO A 216 -5.89 -0.12 -10.28
C PRO A 216 -6.20 1.29 -9.73
N GLU A 217 -6.63 1.38 -8.47
CA GLU A 217 -7.11 2.63 -7.82
C GLU A 217 -6.20 3.86 -8.02
N ARG A 218 -4.88 3.66 -8.13
CA ARG A 218 -3.89 4.72 -8.42
C ARG A 218 -4.22 5.55 -9.67
N GLU A 219 -4.92 4.96 -10.64
CA GLU A 219 -5.30 5.55 -11.92
C GLU A 219 -6.44 6.60 -11.76
N ALA A 220 -7.07 6.67 -10.58
CA ALA A 220 -8.05 7.70 -10.23
C ALA A 220 -7.41 9.07 -10.05
N LEU A 221 -6.11 9.13 -9.72
CA LEU A 221 -5.40 10.38 -9.47
C LEU A 221 -5.17 11.20 -10.74
N THR A 222 -5.21 10.54 -11.90
CA THR A 222 -4.98 11.14 -13.22
C THR A 222 -6.17 10.89 -14.16
N GLY A 223 -7.31 10.50 -13.59
CA GLY A 223 -8.53 10.18 -14.33
C GLY A 223 -9.44 11.36 -14.57
N ASP A 224 -10.44 11.14 -15.43
CA ASP A 224 -11.50 12.11 -15.66
C ASP A 224 -12.42 12.17 -14.42
N ALA A 225 -13.04 13.32 -14.18
CA ALA A 225 -13.96 13.51 -13.05
C ALA A 225 -15.17 12.56 -13.08
N ASP A 226 -15.53 12.09 -14.28
CA ASP A 226 -16.62 11.14 -14.50
C ASP A 226 -16.20 9.68 -14.23
N ASP A 227 -14.91 9.39 -14.05
CA ASP A 227 -14.44 8.03 -13.80
C ASP A 227 -15.01 7.48 -12.48
N VAL A 228 -15.44 6.22 -12.50
CA VAL A 228 -16.00 5.60 -11.31
C VAL A 228 -14.91 4.88 -10.55
N VAL A 229 -14.68 5.32 -9.32
CA VAL A 229 -13.71 4.73 -8.40
C VAL A 229 -14.45 3.84 -7.42
N LEU A 230 -14.02 2.59 -7.32
CA LEU A 230 -14.52 1.59 -6.38
C LEU A 230 -13.42 1.33 -5.34
N TRP A 231 -13.74 1.40 -4.06
CA TRP A 231 -12.79 1.15 -2.98
C TRP A 231 -13.49 0.56 -1.76
N ARG A 232 -12.75 -0.20 -0.95
CA ARG A 232 -13.23 -0.62 0.36
C ARG A 232 -12.66 0.23 1.47
N THR A 233 -13.42 0.41 2.55
CA THR A 233 -12.84 0.89 3.82
C THR A 233 -11.95 -0.18 4.43
N LEU A 234 -11.22 0.18 5.48
CA LEU A 234 -10.36 -0.76 6.21
C LEU A 234 -11.18 -1.86 6.91
N GLU A 235 -12.46 -1.58 7.17
CA GLU A 235 -13.43 -2.51 7.75
C GLU A 235 -14.04 -3.45 6.70
N GLY A 236 -13.71 -3.28 5.43
CA GLY A 236 -14.19 -4.11 4.32
C GLY A 236 -15.46 -3.59 3.63
N GLU A 237 -16.00 -2.45 4.07
CA GLU A 237 -17.21 -1.86 3.50
C GLU A 237 -16.96 -1.34 2.09
N ALA A 238 -17.83 -1.68 1.14
CA ALA A 238 -17.71 -1.30 -0.26
C ALA A 238 -18.27 0.10 -0.54
N HIS A 239 -17.47 0.91 -1.24
CA HIS A 239 -17.83 2.27 -1.65
C HIS A 239 -17.55 2.51 -3.14
N ALA A 240 -18.29 3.46 -3.71
CA ALA A 240 -18.14 3.93 -5.07
C ALA A 240 -18.19 5.47 -5.10
N SER A 241 -17.55 6.09 -6.09
CA SER A 241 -17.59 7.55 -6.27
C SER A 241 -18.93 8.05 -6.80
N VAL A 242 -19.85 7.14 -7.10
CA VAL A 242 -21.22 7.43 -7.55
C VAL A 242 -22.23 7.12 -6.44
N PRO A 243 -23.35 7.86 -6.35
CA PRO A 243 -24.41 7.57 -5.39
C PRO A 243 -25.01 6.17 -5.56
N HIS A 244 -25.29 5.48 -4.45
CA HIS A 244 -25.95 4.18 -4.47
C HIS A 244 -27.43 4.32 -4.85
N VAL A 245 -27.80 3.70 -5.98
CA VAL A 245 -29.19 3.52 -6.40
C VAL A 245 -29.71 2.20 -5.83
N ALA A 246 -30.37 2.27 -4.67
CA ALA A 246 -30.89 1.09 -3.97
C ALA A 246 -32.13 0.51 -4.67
N ARG A 247 -32.01 -0.71 -5.22
CA ARG A 247 -33.12 -1.45 -5.83
C ARG A 247 -33.22 -2.88 -5.32
N HIS A 248 -32.08 -3.55 -5.16
CA HIS A 248 -32.00 -4.96 -4.78
C HIS A 248 -31.34 -5.15 -3.41
N SER A 249 -30.51 -4.21 -2.96
CA SER A 249 -29.71 -4.34 -1.73
C SER A 249 -29.83 -3.08 -0.87
N PRO A 250 -30.73 -3.04 0.13
CA PRO A 250 -30.83 -1.94 1.08
C PRO A 250 -29.56 -1.78 1.94
N THR A 251 -28.76 -2.84 2.05
CA THR A 251 -27.56 -2.91 2.90
C THR A 251 -26.30 -2.38 2.22
N GLY A 252 -26.35 -2.00 0.94
CA GLY A 252 -25.23 -1.35 0.24
C GLY A 252 -24.82 -2.02 -1.06
N ILE A 253 -23.78 -1.45 -1.68
CA ILE A 253 -23.16 -1.89 -2.94
C ILE A 253 -22.05 -2.91 -2.67
N GLU A 254 -21.77 -3.78 -3.65
CA GLU A 254 -20.73 -4.81 -3.57
C GLU A 254 -20.20 -5.17 -4.97
N TRP A 255 -19.11 -5.95 -5.10
CA TRP A 255 -18.57 -6.40 -6.40
C TRP A 255 -17.74 -7.68 -6.29
N GLY A 256 -17.28 -8.21 -7.44
CA GLY A 256 -16.43 -9.42 -7.50
C GLY A 256 -17.21 -10.75 -7.48
N TYR A 257 -18.55 -10.70 -7.49
CA TYR A 257 -19.43 -11.86 -7.60
C TYR A 257 -20.78 -11.48 -8.21
N LEU A 258 -21.64 -12.47 -8.49
CA LEU A 258 -23.02 -12.24 -8.93
C LEU A 258 -23.95 -12.18 -7.70
N GLY A 259 -24.65 -11.05 -7.50
CA GLY A 259 -25.59 -10.88 -6.39
C GLY A 259 -26.35 -9.56 -6.41
N SER A 260 -27.06 -9.26 -5.33
CA SER A 260 -27.90 -8.04 -5.20
C SER A 260 -27.07 -6.76 -5.04
N GLY A 261 -26.04 -6.75 -4.19
CA GLY A 261 -25.15 -5.59 -4.04
C GLY A 261 -24.37 -5.24 -5.32
N PRO A 262 -23.81 -6.21 -6.07
CA PRO A 262 -23.27 -5.99 -7.41
C PRO A 262 -24.30 -5.51 -8.44
N ALA A 263 -25.56 -5.91 -8.31
CA ALA A 263 -26.64 -5.42 -9.19
C ALA A 263 -26.94 -3.94 -8.94
N ASP A 264 -26.98 -3.53 -7.67
CA ASP A 264 -27.17 -2.12 -7.31
C ASP A 264 -25.96 -1.27 -7.69
N LEU A 265 -24.73 -1.80 -7.55
CA LEU A 265 -23.54 -1.08 -8.04
C LEU A 265 -23.59 -0.89 -9.56
N ALA A 266 -23.94 -1.93 -10.31
CA ALA A 266 -24.07 -1.83 -11.77
C ALA A 266 -25.12 -0.79 -12.17
N LEU A 267 -26.27 -0.75 -11.49
CA LEU A 267 -27.30 0.24 -11.73
C LEU A 267 -26.83 1.66 -11.38
N SER A 268 -26.09 1.80 -10.27
CA SER A 268 -25.55 3.08 -9.80
C SER A 268 -24.54 3.66 -10.81
N VAL A 269 -23.61 2.84 -11.29
CA VAL A 269 -22.61 3.21 -12.31
C VAL A 269 -23.30 3.66 -13.60
N LEU A 270 -24.23 2.86 -14.12
CA LEU A 270 -24.90 3.20 -15.38
C LEU A 270 -25.82 4.42 -15.23
N SER A 271 -26.46 4.61 -14.07
CA SER A 271 -27.30 5.79 -13.84
C SER A 271 -26.49 7.10 -13.79
N ALA A 272 -25.21 7.02 -13.42
CA ALA A 272 -24.31 8.17 -13.45
C ALA A 272 -23.76 8.48 -14.85
N LEU A 273 -23.63 7.48 -15.72
CA LEU A 273 -22.89 7.58 -16.99
C LEU A 273 -23.73 7.36 -18.27
N ALA A 274 -24.99 6.99 -18.14
CA ALA A 274 -25.92 6.77 -19.25
C ALA A 274 -27.31 7.33 -18.92
N ASP A 275 -28.20 7.36 -19.91
CA ASP A 275 -29.61 7.71 -19.68
C ASP A 275 -30.33 6.65 -18.84
N GLY A 276 -31.42 7.05 -18.19
CA GLY A 276 -32.13 6.20 -17.23
C GLY A 276 -32.81 4.97 -17.83
N GLU A 277 -33.12 4.96 -19.13
CA GLU A 277 -33.70 3.79 -19.80
C GLU A 277 -32.62 2.75 -20.05
N SER A 278 -31.49 3.18 -20.62
CA SER A 278 -30.31 2.34 -20.85
C SER A 278 -29.75 1.76 -19.55
N ALA A 279 -29.70 2.56 -18.48
CA ALA A 279 -29.26 2.06 -17.17
C ALA A 279 -30.16 0.92 -16.66
N ARG A 280 -31.49 1.06 -16.78
CA ARG A 280 -32.46 0.05 -16.31
C ARG A 280 -32.48 -1.22 -17.15
N SER A 281 -32.23 -1.13 -18.45
CA SER A 281 -32.24 -2.29 -19.35
C SER A 281 -30.90 -3.06 -19.31
N LEU A 282 -29.78 -2.37 -19.12
CA LEU A 282 -28.44 -2.97 -19.28
C LEU A 282 -27.74 -3.37 -17.98
N TYR A 283 -28.16 -2.88 -16.80
CA TYR A 283 -27.39 -3.08 -15.56
C TYR A 283 -27.15 -4.56 -15.18
N GLN A 284 -28.09 -5.47 -15.48
CA GLN A 284 -27.90 -6.90 -15.17
C GLN A 284 -26.79 -7.53 -16.01
N ARG A 285 -26.68 -7.12 -17.28
CA ARG A 285 -25.63 -7.55 -18.19
C ARG A 285 -24.30 -6.90 -17.79
N PHE A 286 -24.31 -5.60 -17.51
CA PHE A 286 -23.13 -4.87 -17.01
C PHE A 286 -22.58 -5.46 -15.71
N LYS A 287 -23.47 -5.88 -14.80
CA LYS A 287 -23.11 -6.60 -13.58
C LYS A 287 -22.29 -7.86 -13.89
N ALA A 288 -22.79 -8.71 -14.79
CA ALA A 288 -22.16 -9.99 -15.09
C ALA A 288 -20.83 -9.84 -15.85
N GLU A 289 -20.77 -8.90 -16.80
CA GLU A 289 -19.61 -8.71 -17.66
C GLU A 289 -18.50 -7.88 -17.00
N VAL A 290 -18.85 -6.92 -16.13
CA VAL A 290 -17.91 -5.93 -15.58
C VAL A 290 -17.86 -6.00 -14.05
N ILE A 291 -18.95 -5.71 -13.34
CA ILE A 291 -18.91 -5.55 -11.87
C ILE A 291 -18.51 -6.84 -11.12
N ALA A 292 -19.00 -7.99 -11.57
CA ALA A 292 -18.65 -9.28 -10.97
C ALA A 292 -17.17 -9.67 -11.15
N ARG A 293 -16.43 -8.93 -11.98
CA ARG A 293 -15.01 -9.18 -12.28
C ARG A 293 -14.08 -8.13 -11.67
N VAL A 294 -14.63 -7.12 -10.98
CA VAL A 294 -13.84 -6.14 -10.23
C VAL A 294 -13.07 -6.87 -9.12
N PRO A 295 -11.74 -6.67 -8.99
CA PRO A 295 -10.95 -7.24 -7.91
C PRO A 295 -11.52 -6.86 -6.53
N GLU A 296 -11.29 -7.70 -5.52
CA GLU A 296 -11.80 -7.47 -4.15
C GLU A 296 -11.47 -6.07 -3.61
N ALA A 297 -10.25 -5.59 -3.88
CA ALA A 297 -9.78 -4.27 -3.47
C ALA A 297 -10.46 -3.08 -4.17
N GLY A 298 -11.24 -3.33 -5.23
CA GLY A 298 -11.84 -2.29 -6.08
C GLY A 298 -10.96 -1.91 -7.28
N GLY A 299 -11.16 -0.71 -7.79
CA GLY A 299 -10.50 -0.22 -9.00
C GLY A 299 -11.24 0.95 -9.65
N VAL A 300 -10.74 1.40 -10.79
CA VAL A 300 -11.29 2.51 -11.56
C VAL A 300 -11.91 1.98 -12.84
N LEU A 301 -13.17 2.35 -13.08
CA LEU A 301 -13.87 2.17 -14.33
C LEU A 301 -13.83 3.49 -15.08
N ARG A 302 -13.13 3.52 -16.22
CA ARG A 302 -13.05 4.73 -17.04
C ARG A 302 -14.42 5.07 -17.60
N ALA A 303 -14.87 6.31 -17.43
CA ALA A 303 -16.16 6.76 -17.92
C ALA A 303 -16.29 6.56 -19.43
N THR A 304 -15.21 6.84 -20.17
CA THR A 304 -15.13 6.66 -21.62
C THR A 304 -15.33 5.20 -22.02
N GLU A 305 -14.74 4.25 -21.29
CA GLU A 305 -14.91 2.81 -21.54
C GLU A 305 -16.30 2.32 -21.15
N VAL A 306 -16.87 2.81 -20.04
CA VAL A 306 -18.24 2.48 -19.65
C VAL A 306 -19.25 3.01 -20.68
N ARG A 307 -19.10 4.26 -21.16
CA ARG A 307 -19.95 4.83 -22.21
C ARG A 307 -19.81 4.05 -23.54
N ALA A 308 -18.58 3.66 -23.91
CA ALA A 308 -18.35 2.83 -25.08
C ALA A 308 -18.97 1.43 -24.94
N TRP A 309 -18.94 0.84 -23.75
CA TRP A 309 -19.63 -0.41 -23.46
C TRP A 309 -21.14 -0.28 -23.64
N VAL A 310 -21.75 0.79 -23.12
CA VAL A 310 -23.19 1.06 -23.25
C VAL A 310 -23.59 1.16 -24.73
N ALA A 311 -22.86 1.95 -25.53
CA ALA A 311 -23.14 2.09 -26.96
C ALA A 311 -23.14 0.75 -27.70
N ARG A 312 -22.12 -0.09 -27.46
CA ARG A 312 -22.04 -1.45 -28.06
C ARG A 312 -23.14 -2.39 -27.57
N ALA A 313 -23.56 -2.25 -26.31
CA ALA A 313 -24.61 -3.08 -25.74
C ALA A 313 -25.99 -2.74 -26.34
N GLN A 314 -26.25 -1.47 -26.62
CA GLN A 314 -27.48 -0.99 -27.27
C GLN A 314 -27.60 -1.50 -28.71
N GLU A 315 -26.51 -1.47 -29.49
CA GLU A 315 -26.48 -1.99 -30.86
C GLU A 315 -26.86 -3.48 -30.93
N LYS A 316 -26.33 -4.29 -30.01
CA LYS A 316 -26.64 -5.73 -29.94
C LYS A 316 -28.08 -6.04 -29.52
N THR A 317 -28.69 -5.19 -28.68
CA THR A 317 -30.10 -5.33 -28.32
C THR A 317 -31.01 -4.98 -29.52
N GLY A 318 -30.67 -3.92 -30.28
CA GLY A 318 -31.42 -3.54 -31.48
C GLY A 318 -31.33 -4.53 -32.64
N GLU A 319 -30.22 -5.27 -32.76
CA GLU A 319 -30.06 -6.31 -33.77
C GLU A 319 -30.77 -7.62 -33.39
N SER A 320 -30.85 -7.95 -32.09
CA SER A 320 -31.70 -9.07 -31.61
C SER A 320 -33.19 -8.80 -31.80
N ASP A 321 -33.66 -7.55 -31.60
CA ASP A 321 -35.06 -7.18 -31.82
C ASP A 321 -35.43 -7.15 -33.31
N ARG A 322 -34.52 -6.75 -34.20
CA ARG A 322 -34.75 -6.79 -35.67
C ARG A 322 -34.68 -8.21 -36.25
N GLY A 323 -33.86 -9.09 -35.68
CA GLY A 323 -33.76 -10.49 -36.10
C GLY A 323 -34.92 -11.38 -35.65
N GLN A 324 -35.76 -10.92 -34.69
CA GLN A 324 -37.00 -11.58 -34.28
C GLN A 324 -38.26 -11.04 -34.97
N ALA A 325 -38.14 -9.94 -35.71
CA ALA A 325 -39.24 -9.29 -36.43
C ALA A 325 -39.22 -9.53 -37.96
N ALA A 326 -38.32 -10.40 -38.45
CA ALA A 326 -38.23 -10.86 -39.84
C ALA A 326 -38.50 -12.38 -39.90
#